data_AF-A0A7S8FC41-F1
#
_entry.id   AF-A0A7S8FC41-F1
#
_cell.length_a   1.000
_cell.length_b   1.000
_cell.length_c   1.000
_cell.angle_alpha   90.00
_cell.angle_beta   90.00
_cell.angle_gamma   90.00
#
_symmetry.space_group_name_H-M   'P 1'
#
loop_
_entity.id
_entity.type
_entity.pdbx_description
1 polymer ?
#
loop_
_entity_poly.entity_id
_entity_poly.type
_entity_poly.pdbx_seq_one_letter_code
_entity_poly.pdbx_strand_id
1 'polypeptide(L)'
;MTNGLIGKKLGMTQVFDETRLTPVTVIEAGPCRVVTVRTNERDRYEAVQLSFGEVKERKLSKPELGHLKKNQAPASRILREFKKDGETTVGQFVTVEMFKKGDWVDVIGVSKGKGFQGVVKRHHYAGGPESHGSMFHRAPGSIGASSFPSRVWKGKTLPGHMGSERVTVHRLKVIESRLDENLLFVRGAVPGAANGIVVVRKSKKS
;
A
#
# COMPACT_ATOMS: atom_id res chain seq x y z
N MET A 1 -21.61 0.84 -0.98
CA MET A 1 -20.46 -0.07 -0.93
C MET A 1 -19.16 0.74 -0.89
N THR A 2 -18.00 0.07 -0.81
CA THR A 2 -16.68 0.69 -0.86
C THR A 2 -15.93 0.23 -2.11
N ASN A 3 -14.99 1.04 -2.58
CA ASN A 3 -14.17 0.68 -3.74
C ASN A 3 -12.92 -0.15 -3.37
N GLY A 4 -12.81 -0.64 -2.13
CA GLY A 4 -11.65 -1.36 -1.66
C GLY A 4 -11.75 -1.87 -0.23
N LEU A 5 -10.71 -2.59 0.17
CA LEU A 5 -10.54 -3.31 1.41
C LEU A 5 -9.16 -3.07 2.02
N ILE A 6 -9.07 -3.26 3.33
CA ILE A 6 -7.80 -3.33 4.06
C ILE A 6 -7.42 -4.80 4.16
N GLY A 7 -6.14 -5.10 4.03
CA GLY A 7 -5.63 -6.43 4.24
C GLY A 7 -4.21 -6.45 4.76
N LYS A 8 -3.71 -7.66 4.94
CA LYS A 8 -2.37 -7.95 5.41
C LYS A 8 -1.68 -8.86 4.40
N LYS A 9 -0.51 -8.44 3.93
CA LYS A 9 0.30 -9.25 3.01
C LYS A 9 0.87 -10.44 3.80
N LEU A 10 0.43 -11.67 3.50
CA LEU A 10 0.96 -12.86 4.16
C LEU A 10 2.31 -13.27 3.57
N GLY A 11 2.38 -13.34 2.24
CA GLY A 11 3.57 -13.83 1.56
C GLY A 11 3.38 -13.92 0.05
N MET A 12 4.34 -14.56 -0.61
CA MET A 12 4.27 -14.87 -2.04
C MET A 12 4.32 -16.38 -2.21
N THR A 13 3.52 -16.87 -3.15
CA THR A 13 3.52 -18.26 -3.58
C THR A 13 3.39 -18.31 -5.10
N GLN A 14 3.31 -19.50 -5.66
CA GLN A 14 3.05 -19.74 -7.07
C GLN A 14 1.82 -20.61 -7.22
N VAL A 15 0.99 -20.29 -8.21
CA VAL A 15 -0.19 -21.07 -8.59
C VAL A 15 -0.01 -21.48 -10.03
N PHE A 16 -0.30 -22.74 -10.33
CA PHE A 16 -0.35 -23.23 -11.70
C PHE A 16 -1.73 -22.90 -12.27
N ASP A 17 -1.74 -22.08 -13.32
CA ASP A 17 -2.88 -22.01 -14.22
C ASP A 17 -2.79 -23.18 -15.21
N GLU A 18 -3.83 -23.40 -16.03
CA GLU A 18 -3.92 -24.54 -16.95
C GLU A 18 -2.70 -24.74 -17.87
N THR A 19 -1.94 -23.68 -18.13
CA THR A 19 -0.79 -23.70 -19.05
C THR A 19 0.51 -23.13 -18.47
N ARG A 20 0.48 -22.45 -17.31
CA ARG A 20 1.65 -21.70 -16.82
C ARG A 20 1.66 -21.48 -15.31
N LEU A 21 2.86 -21.53 -14.74
CA LEU A 21 3.15 -21.08 -13.38
C LEU A 21 3.05 -19.56 -13.28
N THR A 22 2.17 -19.09 -12.39
CA THR A 22 1.95 -17.66 -12.13
C THR A 22 2.37 -17.32 -10.69
N PRO A 23 3.29 -16.35 -10.49
CA PRO A 23 3.63 -15.88 -9.16
C PRO A 23 2.49 -15.02 -8.61
N VAL A 24 2.09 -15.29 -7.38
CA VAL A 24 0.99 -14.59 -6.71
C VAL A 24 1.40 -14.13 -5.30
N THR A 25 0.90 -12.97 -4.90
CA THR A 25 0.94 -12.53 -3.51
C THR A 25 -0.38 -12.92 -2.84
N VAL A 26 -0.29 -13.52 -1.66
CA VAL A 26 -1.43 -13.84 -0.81
C VAL A 26 -1.68 -12.68 0.16
N ILE A 27 -2.90 -12.16 0.14
CA ILE A 27 -3.35 -11.08 1.02
C ILE A 27 -4.51 -11.60 1.86
N GLU A 28 -4.38 -11.55 3.17
CA GLU A 28 -5.50 -11.72 4.11
C GLU A 28 -6.31 -10.42 4.08
N ALA A 29 -7.48 -10.43 3.46
CA ALA A 29 -8.28 -9.25 3.15
C ALA A 29 -9.67 -9.35 3.77
N GLY A 30 -9.78 -9.53 5.08
CA GLY A 30 -11.07 -9.46 5.75
C GLY A 30 -11.09 -10.03 7.17
N PRO A 31 -12.28 -10.02 7.80
CA PRO A 31 -13.41 -9.13 7.46
C PRO A 31 -13.14 -7.69 7.93
N CYS A 32 -13.48 -6.69 7.11
CA CYS A 32 -13.31 -5.27 7.46
C CYS A 32 -14.65 -4.66 7.87
N ARG A 33 -14.77 -4.13 9.09
CA ARG A 33 -16.03 -3.54 9.57
C ARG A 33 -16.12 -2.06 9.23
N VAL A 34 -17.30 -1.60 8.81
CA VAL A 34 -17.59 -0.19 8.59
C VAL A 34 -17.78 0.51 9.94
N VAL A 35 -16.91 1.47 10.25
CA VAL A 35 -16.94 2.23 11.53
C VAL A 35 -17.69 3.54 11.38
N THR A 36 -17.43 4.30 10.33
CA THR A 36 -18.04 5.61 10.12
C THR A 36 -18.27 5.82 8.64
N VAL A 37 -19.43 6.41 8.31
CA VAL A 37 -19.71 6.88 6.96
C VAL A 37 -19.63 8.41 6.98
N ARG A 38 -18.78 8.96 6.12
CA ARG A 38 -18.61 10.40 5.91
C ARG A 38 -19.60 10.88 4.85
N THR A 39 -20.22 12.02 5.11
CA THR A 39 -21.26 12.60 4.25
C THR A 39 -20.87 14.00 3.80
N ASN A 40 -21.27 14.39 2.60
CA ASN A 40 -20.87 15.68 2.02
C ASN A 40 -21.33 16.89 2.87
N GLU A 41 -22.52 16.82 3.47
CA GLU A 41 -23.08 17.89 4.31
C GLU A 41 -22.25 18.18 5.56
N ARG A 42 -21.80 17.11 6.25
CA ARG A 42 -21.07 17.23 7.51
C ARG A 42 -19.56 17.34 7.33
N ASP A 43 -19.00 16.54 6.43
CA ASP A 43 -17.55 16.33 6.31
C ASP A 43 -16.95 16.99 5.05
N ARG A 44 -17.78 17.50 4.12
CA ARG A 44 -17.37 18.08 2.82
C ARG A 44 -16.73 17.10 1.83
N TYR A 45 -16.85 15.80 2.10
CA TYR A 45 -16.48 14.71 1.19
C TYR A 45 -17.26 13.44 1.55
N GLU A 46 -17.28 12.49 0.62
CA GLU A 46 -17.92 11.18 0.82
C GLU A 46 -16.89 10.06 0.93
N ALA A 47 -16.93 9.36 2.06
CA ALA A 47 -16.02 8.27 2.33
C ALA A 47 -16.63 7.25 3.30
N VAL A 48 -16.09 6.04 3.29
CA VAL A 48 -16.41 4.99 4.24
C VAL A 48 -15.12 4.64 4.99
N GLN A 49 -15.15 4.73 6.31
CA GLN A 49 -14.05 4.33 7.17
C GLN A 49 -14.20 2.86 7.53
N LEU A 50 -13.22 2.05 7.14
CA LEU A 50 -13.13 0.63 7.46
C LEU A 50 -12.12 0.40 8.58
N SER A 51 -12.41 -0.58 9.44
CA SER A 51 -11.48 -1.10 10.45
C SER A 51 -10.92 -2.47 10.07
N PHE A 52 -9.67 -2.71 10.47
CA PHE A 52 -8.99 -3.99 10.30
C PHE A 52 -8.01 -4.27 11.45
N GLY A 53 -7.83 -5.55 11.78
CA GLY A 53 -6.89 -6.01 12.80
C GLY A 53 -7.34 -5.71 14.22
N GLU A 54 -8.24 -6.55 14.75
CA GLU A 54 -8.73 -6.43 16.12
C GLU A 54 -7.60 -6.59 17.15
N VAL A 55 -7.66 -5.80 18.22
CA VAL A 55 -6.67 -5.74 19.29
C VAL A 55 -7.37 -5.58 20.64
N LYS A 56 -6.71 -6.02 21.71
CA LYS A 56 -7.19 -5.77 23.08
C LYS A 56 -7.30 -4.27 23.35
N GLU A 57 -8.35 -3.83 24.04
CA GLU A 57 -8.62 -2.40 24.34
C GLU A 57 -7.41 -1.67 24.92
N ARG A 58 -6.64 -2.33 25.80
CA ARG A 58 -5.42 -1.78 26.41
C ARG A 58 -4.32 -1.35 25.43
N LYS A 59 -4.37 -1.79 24.17
CA LYS A 59 -3.40 -1.42 23.12
C LYS A 59 -3.77 -0.13 22.38
N LEU A 60 -4.96 0.41 22.62
CA LEU A 60 -5.44 1.63 21.99
C LEU A 60 -5.38 2.81 22.97
N SER A 61 -5.21 4.00 22.42
CA SER A 61 -5.32 5.24 23.18
C SER A 61 -6.79 5.53 23.53
N LYS A 62 -7.03 6.31 24.59
CA LYS A 62 -8.39 6.71 25.01
C LYS A 62 -9.22 7.35 23.87
N PRO A 63 -8.67 8.26 23.04
CA PRO A 63 -9.43 8.86 21.93
C PRO A 63 -9.82 7.85 20.85
N GLU A 64 -8.91 6.95 20.46
CA GLU A 64 -9.19 5.91 19.45
C GLU A 64 -10.29 4.96 19.92
N LEU A 65 -10.20 4.53 21.18
CA LEU A 65 -11.20 3.67 21.80
C LEU A 65 -12.55 4.40 21.93
N GLY A 66 -12.56 5.68 22.30
CA GLY A 66 -13.78 6.49 22.36
C GLY A 66 -14.47 6.61 20.99
N HIS A 67 -13.70 6.81 19.91
CA HIS A 67 -14.22 6.85 18.54
C HIS A 67 -14.85 5.52 18.13
N LEU A 68 -14.20 4.39 18.44
CA LEU A 68 -14.72 3.06 18.12
C LEU A 68 -15.97 2.73 18.94
N LYS A 69 -15.98 3.00 20.24
CA LYS A 69 -17.14 2.76 21.12
C LYS A 69 -18.35 3.60 20.72
N LYS A 70 -18.16 4.86 20.32
CA LYS A 70 -19.23 5.72 19.79
C LYS A 70 -19.93 5.10 18.58
N ASN A 71 -19.18 4.38 17.75
CA ASN A 71 -19.70 3.72 16.55
C ASN A 71 -19.95 2.21 16.75
N GLN A 72 -19.98 1.73 18.01
CA GLN A 72 -20.20 0.34 18.39
C GLN A 72 -19.23 -0.66 17.69
N ALA A 73 -18.03 -0.21 17.34
CA ALA A 73 -17.03 -1.02 16.65
C ALA A 73 -16.04 -1.65 17.66
N PRO A 74 -15.53 -2.86 17.39
CA PRO A 74 -14.53 -3.50 18.22
C PRO A 74 -13.20 -2.73 18.18
N ALA A 75 -12.41 -2.87 19.24
CA ALA A 75 -11.07 -2.29 19.33
C ALA A 75 -10.19 -2.79 18.16
N SER A 76 -9.95 -1.91 17.19
CA SER A 76 -9.25 -2.23 15.94
C SER A 76 -8.03 -1.33 15.78
N ARG A 77 -6.90 -1.88 15.34
CA ARG A 77 -5.64 -1.12 15.24
C ARG A 77 -5.58 -0.20 14.03
N ILE A 78 -6.24 -0.59 12.93
CA ILE A 78 -6.08 0.09 11.65
C ILE A 78 -7.43 0.63 11.22
N LEU A 79 -7.46 1.93 10.93
CA LEU A 79 -8.59 2.62 10.34
C LEU A 79 -8.13 3.27 9.04
N ARG A 80 -8.84 3.02 7.94
CA ARG A 80 -8.60 3.66 6.64
C ARG A 80 -9.91 4.06 6.00
N GLU A 81 -9.87 5.21 5.34
CA GLU A 81 -11.00 5.74 4.58
C GLU A 81 -10.89 5.35 3.11
N PHE A 82 -12.03 4.98 2.55
CA PHE A 82 -12.23 4.60 1.16
C PHE A 82 -13.26 5.52 0.54
N LYS A 83 -13.19 5.73 -0.78
CA LYS A 83 -14.23 6.47 -1.48
C LYS A 83 -15.54 5.68 -1.38
N LYS A 84 -16.62 6.36 -1.04
CA LYS A 84 -17.97 5.76 -1.04
C LYS A 84 -18.36 5.40 -2.48
N ASP A 85 -18.85 4.17 -2.66
CA ASP A 85 -19.27 3.61 -3.94
C ASP A 85 -20.63 2.93 -3.74
N GLY A 86 -21.68 3.74 -3.66
CA GLY A 86 -23.05 3.32 -3.30
C GLY A 86 -23.34 3.34 -1.79
N GLU A 87 -24.49 2.78 -1.41
CA GLU A 87 -24.96 2.78 -0.01
C GLU A 87 -24.22 1.77 0.86
N THR A 88 -23.87 2.19 2.07
CA THR A 88 -23.19 1.37 3.08
C THR A 88 -23.69 1.79 4.45
N THR A 89 -24.00 0.83 5.31
CA THR A 89 -24.43 1.09 6.69
C THR A 89 -23.28 0.91 7.67
N VAL A 90 -23.33 1.67 8.78
CA VAL A 90 -22.37 1.50 9.88
C VAL A 90 -22.58 0.13 10.52
N GLY A 91 -21.49 -0.60 10.79
CA GLY A 91 -21.53 -1.95 11.35
C GLY A 91 -21.51 -3.08 10.32
N GLN A 92 -21.75 -2.79 9.04
CA GLN A 92 -21.64 -3.79 7.98
C GLN A 92 -20.19 -4.30 7.83
N PHE A 93 -20.04 -5.59 7.56
CA PHE A 93 -18.75 -6.19 7.19
C PHE A 93 -18.56 -6.17 5.68
N VAL A 94 -17.36 -5.77 5.25
CA VAL A 94 -16.90 -5.86 3.87
C VAL A 94 -15.89 -7.01 3.80
N THR A 95 -16.11 -7.94 2.87
CA THR A 95 -15.34 -9.18 2.70
C THR A 95 -14.77 -9.28 1.28
N VAL A 96 -13.90 -10.27 1.05
CA VAL A 96 -13.18 -10.49 -0.22
C VAL A 96 -14.14 -10.68 -1.42
N GLU A 97 -15.41 -10.98 -1.19
CA GLU A 97 -16.45 -11.16 -2.22
C GLU A 97 -16.54 -10.01 -3.23
N MET A 98 -16.13 -8.79 -2.85
CA MET A 98 -16.10 -7.66 -3.77
C MET A 98 -15.13 -7.79 -4.95
N PHE A 99 -14.20 -8.75 -4.89
CA PHE A 99 -13.21 -9.03 -5.93
C PHE A 99 -13.47 -10.40 -6.55
N LYS A 100 -13.73 -10.40 -7.86
CA LYS A 100 -13.93 -11.61 -8.65
C LYS A 100 -12.64 -12.01 -9.37
N LYS A 101 -12.53 -13.30 -9.69
CA LYS A 101 -11.44 -13.81 -10.52
C LYS A 101 -11.41 -13.05 -11.86
N GLY A 102 -10.23 -12.55 -12.23
CA GLY A 102 -10.03 -11.76 -13.44
C GLY A 102 -10.08 -10.24 -13.26
N ASP A 103 -10.56 -9.74 -12.12
CA ASP A 103 -10.62 -8.31 -11.84
C ASP A 103 -9.23 -7.66 -11.76
N TRP A 104 -9.17 -6.38 -12.11
CA TRP A 104 -7.97 -5.57 -11.95
C TRP A 104 -8.03 -4.73 -10.67
N VAL A 105 -7.00 -4.86 -9.84
CA VAL A 105 -6.88 -4.14 -8.58
C VAL A 105 -5.61 -3.30 -8.54
N ASP A 106 -5.66 -2.19 -7.81
CA ASP A 106 -4.48 -1.48 -7.36
C ASP A 106 -4.21 -1.85 -5.90
N VAL A 107 -2.96 -2.11 -5.56
CA VAL A 107 -2.56 -2.40 -4.19
C VAL A 107 -1.61 -1.31 -3.67
N ILE A 108 -1.98 -0.73 -2.55
CA ILE A 108 -1.25 0.33 -1.87
C ILE A 108 -0.63 -0.25 -0.62
N GLY A 109 0.65 0.03 -0.38
CA GLY A 109 1.33 -0.40 0.83
C GLY A 109 2.50 0.52 1.15
N VAL A 110 3.14 0.26 2.29
CA VAL A 110 4.41 0.90 2.63
C VAL A 110 5.54 0.05 2.07
N SER A 111 6.38 0.64 1.23
CA SER A 111 7.54 -0.05 0.64
C SER A 111 8.54 -0.50 1.72
N LYS A 112 9.30 -1.57 1.44
CA LYS A 112 10.36 -2.02 2.35
C LYS A 112 11.41 -0.92 2.52
N GLY A 113 11.67 -0.54 3.76
CA GLY A 113 12.74 0.40 4.09
C GLY A 113 14.11 -0.16 3.71
N LYS A 114 14.95 0.68 3.10
CA LYS A 114 16.34 0.37 2.78
C LYS A 114 17.32 1.25 3.56
N GLY A 115 16.85 2.21 4.37
CA GLY A 115 17.70 3.14 5.10
C GLY A 115 18.34 4.19 4.19
N PHE A 116 19.44 4.80 4.63
CA PHE A 116 20.20 5.77 3.82
C PHE A 116 20.92 5.06 2.67
N GLN A 117 20.67 5.48 1.45
CA GLN A 117 21.22 4.88 0.24
C GLN A 117 21.98 5.91 -0.60
N GLY A 118 23.12 5.49 -1.14
CA GLY A 118 23.90 6.27 -2.11
C GLY A 118 23.18 6.41 -3.46
N VAL A 119 23.65 7.34 -4.30
CA VAL A 119 23.02 7.68 -5.59
C VAL A 119 22.90 6.51 -6.56
N VAL A 120 23.88 5.60 -6.57
CA VAL A 120 23.87 4.43 -7.45
C VAL A 120 22.67 3.52 -7.15
N LYS A 121 22.40 3.25 -5.86
CA LYS A 121 21.30 2.36 -5.47
C LYS A 121 19.94 3.07 -5.41
N ARG A 122 19.93 4.35 -5.03
CA ARG A 122 18.70 5.13 -4.88
C ARG A 122 18.15 5.65 -6.22
N HIS A 123 19.03 6.08 -7.11
CA HIS A 123 18.69 6.80 -8.35
C HIS A 123 19.34 6.19 -9.60
N HIS A 124 19.95 5.01 -9.50
CA HIS A 124 20.52 4.27 -10.63
C HIS A 124 21.62 5.04 -11.40
N TYR A 125 22.42 5.86 -10.70
CA TYR A 125 23.57 6.52 -11.31
C TYR A 125 24.61 5.50 -11.78
N ALA A 126 25.23 5.74 -12.93
CA ALA A 126 26.28 4.86 -13.47
C ALA A 126 27.55 4.81 -12.59
N GLY A 127 27.88 5.93 -11.93
CA GLY A 127 29.15 6.08 -11.22
C GLY A 127 30.27 6.56 -12.15
N GLY A 128 31.52 6.33 -11.76
CA GLY A 128 32.69 6.58 -12.60
C GLY A 128 33.50 5.31 -12.83
N PRO A 129 34.54 5.37 -13.68
CA PRO A 129 35.34 4.20 -14.04
C PRO A 129 36.00 3.56 -12.82
N GLU A 130 36.18 2.24 -12.88
CA GLU A 130 36.84 1.44 -11.82
C GLU A 130 38.36 1.30 -12.04
N SER A 131 38.87 1.62 -13.23
CA SER A 131 40.28 1.50 -13.60
C SER A 131 40.92 2.87 -13.91
N HIS A 132 42.18 2.85 -14.38
CA HIS A 132 42.96 4.03 -14.77
C HIS A 132 43.15 5.08 -13.65
N GLY A 133 43.33 4.63 -12.40
CA GLY A 133 43.63 5.52 -11.26
C GLY A 133 42.46 6.38 -10.78
N SER A 134 41.23 6.05 -11.19
CA SER A 134 40.02 6.73 -10.70
C SER A 134 39.81 6.48 -9.20
N MET A 135 39.54 7.53 -8.44
CA MET A 135 39.05 7.45 -7.05
C MET A 135 37.54 7.72 -6.96
N PHE A 136 36.90 7.91 -8.11
CA PHE A 136 35.50 8.32 -8.23
C PHE A 136 34.69 7.17 -8.83
N HIS A 137 34.29 6.21 -8.00
CA HIS A 137 33.56 5.03 -8.48
C HIS A 137 32.05 5.16 -8.30
N ARG A 138 31.58 5.55 -7.11
CA ARG A 138 30.15 5.50 -6.72
C ARG A 138 29.57 6.85 -6.30
N ALA A 139 30.26 7.93 -6.67
CA ALA A 139 29.88 9.29 -6.29
C ALA A 139 28.96 9.94 -7.36
N PRO A 140 28.22 11.03 -7.02
CA PRO A 140 27.15 11.58 -7.85
C PRO A 140 27.58 12.41 -9.05
N GLY A 141 28.84 12.83 -9.09
CA GLY A 141 29.39 13.65 -10.15
C GLY A 141 29.02 15.11 -9.96
N SER A 142 28.97 15.88 -11.04
CA SER A 142 28.60 17.29 -10.96
C SER A 142 27.16 17.49 -10.48
N ILE A 143 27.00 18.36 -9.48
CA ILE A 143 25.71 18.68 -8.86
C ILE A 143 25.05 19.93 -9.46
N GLY A 144 25.78 20.75 -10.23
CA GLY A 144 25.29 22.00 -10.79
C GLY A 144 26.34 22.73 -11.65
N ALA A 145 25.90 23.80 -12.30
CA ALA A 145 26.76 24.67 -13.11
C ALA A 145 27.33 25.84 -12.28
N SER A 146 28.52 26.32 -12.66
CA SER A 146 29.23 27.38 -11.94
C SER A 146 28.67 28.79 -12.16
N SER A 147 28.37 29.19 -13.41
CA SER A 147 28.09 30.61 -13.74
C SER A 147 26.61 30.98 -13.76
N PHE A 148 25.76 30.12 -14.31
CA PHE A 148 24.31 30.26 -14.23
C PHE A 148 23.72 28.86 -14.11
N PRO A 149 22.91 28.56 -13.07
CA PRO A 149 22.29 29.45 -12.08
C PRO A 149 23.09 29.67 -10.78
N SER A 150 24.36 29.22 -10.70
CA SER A 150 25.22 29.31 -9.50
C SER A 150 24.62 28.73 -8.21
N ARG A 151 23.69 27.77 -8.36
CA ARG A 151 23.05 27.05 -7.26
C ARG A 151 22.61 25.67 -7.72
N VAL A 152 22.38 24.77 -6.77
CA VAL A 152 21.78 23.46 -7.06
C VAL A 152 20.27 23.64 -7.29
N TRP A 153 19.76 23.04 -8.36
CA TRP A 153 18.31 23.03 -8.63
C TRP A 153 17.57 22.16 -7.61
N LYS A 154 16.37 22.61 -7.20
CA LYS A 154 15.47 21.78 -6.41
C LYS A 154 15.10 20.53 -7.21
N GLY A 155 15.01 19.38 -6.54
CA GLY A 155 14.74 18.10 -7.20
C GLY A 155 15.98 17.40 -7.78
N LYS A 156 17.18 18.01 -7.71
CA LYS A 156 18.42 17.30 -8.01
C LYS A 156 18.55 16.08 -7.10
N THR A 157 18.66 14.91 -7.73
CA THR A 157 18.72 13.62 -7.04
C THR A 157 20.08 13.41 -6.39
N LEU A 158 20.06 13.19 -5.08
CA LEU A 158 21.23 12.99 -4.22
C LEU A 158 21.00 11.81 -3.25
N PRO A 159 22.03 11.34 -2.52
CA PRO A 159 21.88 10.29 -1.52
C PRO A 159 20.82 10.64 -0.48
N GLY A 160 20.23 9.62 0.14
CA GLY A 160 19.22 9.84 1.18
C GLY A 160 18.46 8.59 1.55
N HIS A 161 17.50 8.74 2.47
CA HIS A 161 16.64 7.64 2.88
C HIS A 161 15.84 7.11 1.69
N MET A 162 15.78 5.77 1.56
CA MET A 162 15.07 5.07 0.49
C MET A 162 14.12 4.03 1.09
N GLY A 163 12.88 3.99 0.58
CA GLY A 163 11.84 3.09 1.07
C GLY A 163 11.10 3.65 2.29
N SER A 164 10.27 2.82 2.92
CA SER A 164 9.31 3.24 3.96
C SER A 164 8.31 4.30 3.48
N GLU A 165 8.12 4.39 2.17
CA GLU A 165 7.21 5.32 1.52
C GLU A 165 5.93 4.59 1.08
N ARG A 166 4.81 5.32 1.06
CA ARG A 166 3.53 4.81 0.56
C ARG A 166 3.59 4.70 -0.97
N VAL A 167 3.54 3.48 -1.48
CA VAL A 167 3.60 3.19 -2.92
C VAL A 167 2.33 2.48 -3.35
N THR A 168 1.89 2.77 -4.57
CA THR A 168 0.79 2.06 -5.23
C THR A 168 1.34 1.26 -6.39
N VAL A 169 1.04 -0.02 -6.44
CA VAL A 169 1.22 -0.84 -7.64
C VAL A 169 -0.14 -0.97 -8.32
N HIS A 170 -0.19 -0.60 -9.58
CA HIS A 170 -1.42 -0.54 -10.36
C HIS A 170 -1.61 -1.81 -11.19
N ARG A 171 -2.86 -2.09 -11.55
CA ARG A 171 -3.24 -3.13 -12.53
C ARG A 171 -2.65 -4.50 -12.20
N LEU A 172 -2.89 -4.96 -10.99
CA LEU A 172 -2.62 -6.35 -10.62
C LEU A 172 -3.89 -7.18 -10.84
N LYS A 173 -3.73 -8.35 -11.47
CA LYS A 173 -4.85 -9.25 -11.78
C LYS A 173 -5.20 -10.11 -10.57
N VAL A 174 -6.48 -10.21 -10.22
CA VAL A 174 -6.96 -11.16 -9.22
C VAL A 174 -7.01 -12.55 -9.85
N ILE A 175 -6.28 -13.50 -9.26
CA ILE A 175 -6.24 -14.88 -9.74
C ILE A 175 -7.34 -15.71 -9.08
N GLU A 176 -7.53 -15.52 -7.78
CA GLU A 176 -8.48 -16.28 -6.97
C GLU A 176 -8.86 -15.47 -5.73
N SER A 177 -10.09 -15.63 -5.28
CA SER A 177 -10.58 -15.14 -3.99
C SER A 177 -11.19 -16.30 -3.22
N ARG A 178 -10.79 -16.49 -1.96
CA ARG A 178 -11.32 -17.50 -1.05
C ARG A 178 -12.05 -16.81 0.07
N LEU A 179 -13.37 -16.98 0.10
CA LEU A 179 -14.22 -16.30 1.07
C LEU A 179 -14.06 -16.90 2.48
N ASP A 180 -14.01 -18.23 2.58
CA ASP A 180 -13.94 -18.96 3.85
C ASP A 180 -12.68 -18.60 4.66
N GLU A 181 -11.56 -18.43 3.95
CA GLU A 181 -10.26 -18.07 4.55
C GLU A 181 -10.00 -16.54 4.53
N ASN A 182 -10.88 -15.74 3.94
CA ASN A 182 -10.66 -14.31 3.68
C ASN A 182 -9.35 -14.00 2.93
N LEU A 183 -8.96 -14.87 1.99
CA LEU A 183 -7.72 -14.72 1.21
C LEU A 183 -7.98 -14.19 -0.19
N LEU A 184 -7.12 -13.27 -0.63
CA LEU A 184 -7.08 -12.74 -1.97
C LEU A 184 -5.72 -13.04 -2.62
N PHE A 185 -5.75 -13.70 -3.77
CA PHE A 185 -4.57 -14.02 -4.56
C PHE A 185 -4.42 -13.03 -5.70
N VAL A 186 -3.36 -12.24 -5.64
CA VAL A 186 -3.08 -11.18 -6.62
C VAL A 186 -1.82 -11.54 -7.40
N ARG A 187 -1.88 -11.49 -8.73
CA ARG A 187 -0.74 -11.77 -9.60
C ARG A 187 0.39 -10.76 -9.37
N GLY A 188 1.60 -11.26 -9.17
CA GLY A 188 2.81 -10.45 -9.05
C GLY A 188 3.12 -9.99 -7.63
N ALA A 189 3.94 -8.95 -7.52
CA ALA A 189 4.48 -8.46 -6.25
C ALA A 189 3.70 -7.24 -5.73
N VAL A 190 3.38 -7.29 -4.45
CA VAL A 190 2.73 -6.20 -3.70
C VAL A 190 3.75 -5.42 -2.87
N PRO A 191 3.62 -4.09 -2.72
CA PRO A 191 4.54 -3.29 -1.92
C PRO A 191 4.55 -3.72 -0.45
N GLY A 192 5.74 -3.75 0.14
CA GLY A 192 5.94 -3.98 1.57
C GLY A 192 6.44 -5.37 1.96
N ALA A 193 6.73 -5.51 3.24
CA ALA A 193 7.17 -6.76 3.87
C ALA A 193 5.99 -7.70 4.14
N ALA A 194 6.30 -8.96 4.46
CA ALA A 194 5.31 -9.88 5.01
C ALA A 194 4.74 -9.30 6.31
N ASN A 195 3.49 -9.61 6.60
CA ASN A 195 2.66 -9.02 7.64
C ASN A 195 2.43 -7.50 7.53
N GLY A 196 2.86 -6.87 6.43
CA GLY A 196 2.60 -5.46 6.16
C GLY A 196 1.13 -5.21 5.83
N ILE A 197 0.60 -4.08 6.29
CA ILE A 197 -0.76 -3.65 5.96
C ILE A 197 -0.79 -3.10 4.54
N VAL A 198 -1.76 -3.59 3.79
CA VAL A 198 -2.00 -3.21 2.41
C VAL A 198 -3.45 -2.76 2.26
N VAL A 199 -3.67 -1.89 1.30
CA VAL A 199 -4.99 -1.44 0.90
C VAL A 199 -5.20 -1.89 -0.53
N VAL A 200 -6.20 -2.71 -0.76
CA VAL A 200 -6.58 -3.21 -2.08
C VAL A 200 -7.79 -2.42 -2.55
N ARG A 201 -7.75 -1.88 -3.75
CA ARG A 201 -8.86 -1.13 -4.34
C ARG A 201 -9.09 -1.58 -5.77
N LYS A 202 -10.32 -1.45 -6.26
CA LYS A 202 -10.61 -1.63 -7.70
C LYS A 202 -9.74 -0.67 -8.52
N SER A 203 -9.14 -1.16 -9.60
CA SER A 203 -8.24 -0.33 -10.40
C SER A 203 -9.02 0.79 -11.09
N LYS A 204 -8.42 1.99 -11.11
CA LYS A 204 -8.96 3.13 -11.88
C LYS A 204 -8.51 3.12 -13.34
N LYS A 205 -7.51 2.31 -13.69
CA LYS A 205 -6.90 2.28 -15.01
C LYS A 205 -7.22 0.93 -15.65
N SER A 206 -7.87 0.95 -16.81
CA SER A 206 -8.15 -0.23 -17.63
C SER A 206 -6.85 -0.86 -18.16
#